data_AF-A0A7C3XMI1-F1
#
_entry.id   AF-A0A7C3XMI1-F1
#
_cell.length_a   1.000
_cell.length_b   1.000
_cell.length_c   1.000
_cell.angle_alpha   90.00
_cell.angle_beta   90.00
_cell.angle_gamma   90.00
#
_symmetry.space_group_name_H-M   'P 1'
#
loop_
_entity.id
_entity.type
_entity.pdbx_description
1 polymer ?
#
loop_
_entity_poly.entity_id
_entity_poly.type
_entity_poly.pdbx_seq_one_letter_code
_entity_poly.pdbx_strand_id
1 'polypeptide(L)'
;MQFSEPFVKKINHSGFFSILFKIAVFLLSMVVIVSMLMEKKQWADLFIDAFFNQNGLWCFMLMVVAMLANISVEAIKWKILVRSNTTFHFSTSLMAVFSGVTAGLITPHGIGDYIGRILFLSPEKRLDNIGSVLFSRVAQLCITCLTGVFATAYFYFYVEADSNIILALVTAVLTLLFIFISWKYRAYLLDRMKRIPFIKRIESWFEQLRLYSNK
;
A
#
# COMPACT_ATOMS: atom_id res chain seq x y z
N MET A 1 41.25 20.29 -2.64
CA MET A 1 40.07 20.40 -1.76
C MET A 1 39.19 19.19 -2.00
N GLN A 2 39.17 18.27 -1.04
CA GLN A 2 38.41 17.02 -1.10
C GLN A 2 36.93 17.31 -0.89
N PHE A 3 36.09 16.97 -1.85
CA PHE A 3 34.64 16.96 -1.71
C PHE A 3 34.25 15.80 -0.79
N SER A 4 33.73 16.13 0.39
CA SER A 4 33.09 15.20 1.31
C SER A 4 31.78 14.71 0.71
N GLU A 5 31.76 13.48 0.20
CA GLU A 5 30.54 12.81 -0.22
C GLU A 5 29.56 12.66 0.97
N PRO A 6 28.29 13.10 0.85
CA PRO A 6 27.33 12.95 1.93
C PRO A 6 26.77 11.53 1.94
N PHE A 7 27.18 10.75 2.95
CA PHE A 7 26.38 9.72 3.63
C PHE A 7 25.40 8.89 2.76
N VAL A 8 25.89 8.24 1.71
CA VAL A 8 25.22 7.02 1.22
C VAL A 8 25.66 5.89 2.15
N LYS A 9 24.94 5.71 3.26
CA LYS A 9 25.10 4.55 4.13
C LYS A 9 24.92 3.31 3.25
N LYS A 10 26.02 2.57 2.99
CA LYS A 10 25.99 1.27 2.31
C LYS A 10 24.84 0.47 2.91
N ILE A 11 23.81 0.23 2.11
CA ILE A 11 22.73 -0.68 2.46
C ILE A 11 23.42 -2.01 2.66
N ASN A 12 23.54 -2.43 3.93
CA ASN A 12 24.11 -3.72 4.25
C ASN A 12 23.23 -4.75 3.55
N HIS A 13 23.78 -5.43 2.54
CA HIS A 13 23.06 -6.50 1.86
C HIS A 13 22.51 -7.42 2.94
N SER A 14 21.19 -7.65 2.92
CA SER A 14 20.53 -8.55 3.86
C SER A 14 21.38 -9.81 3.98
N GLY A 15 21.90 -10.11 5.17
CA GLY A 15 22.86 -11.20 5.34
C GLY A 15 22.34 -12.47 4.69
N PHE A 16 23.23 -13.29 4.15
CA PHE A 16 22.93 -14.55 3.44
C PHE A 16 21.77 -15.34 4.10
N PHE A 17 21.73 -15.35 5.43
CA PHE A 17 20.67 -15.93 6.25
C PHE A 17 19.26 -15.38 6.00
N SER A 18 19.09 -14.07 5.83
CA SER A 18 17.78 -13.44 5.56
C SER A 18 17.27 -13.76 4.16
N ILE A 19 18.16 -13.87 3.17
CA ILE A 19 17.81 -14.29 1.81
C ILE A 19 17.39 -15.76 1.83
N LEU A 20 18.16 -16.61 2.49
CA LEU A 20 17.86 -18.02 2.68
C LEU A 20 16.50 -18.22 3.36
N PHE A 21 16.21 -17.46 4.41
CA PHE A 21 14.92 -17.51 5.11
C PHE A 21 13.75 -17.09 4.21
N LYS A 22 13.89 -16.01 3.41
CA LYS A 22 12.84 -15.59 2.46
C LYS A 22 12.59 -16.63 1.37
N ILE A 23 13.66 -17.23 0.83
CA ILE A 23 13.56 -18.30 -0.16
C ILE A 23 12.89 -19.53 0.47
N ALA A 24 13.25 -19.91 1.69
CA ALA A 24 12.63 -21.02 2.40
C ALA A 24 11.13 -20.79 2.63
N VAL A 25 10.73 -19.60 3.08
CA VAL A 25 9.32 -19.23 3.24
C VAL A 25 8.58 -19.25 1.90
N PHE A 26 9.19 -18.72 0.84
CA PHE A 26 8.62 -18.75 -0.51
C PHE A 26 8.42 -20.17 -1.04
N LEU A 27 9.44 -21.03 -0.93
CA LEU A 27 9.35 -22.42 -1.36
C LEU A 27 8.34 -23.21 -0.53
N LEU A 28 8.30 -23.00 0.78
CA LEU A 28 7.32 -23.61 1.67
C LEU A 28 5.89 -23.20 1.29
N SER A 29 5.65 -21.90 1.09
CA SER A 29 4.34 -21.40 0.67
C SER A 29 3.96 -21.91 -0.73
N MET A 30 4.91 -22.03 -1.65
CA MET A 30 4.67 -22.63 -2.96
C MET A 30 4.31 -24.12 -2.86
N VAL A 31 5.02 -24.88 -2.03
CA VAL A 31 4.71 -26.30 -1.76
C VAL A 31 3.31 -26.44 -1.17
N VAL A 32 2.93 -25.60 -0.21
CA VAL A 32 1.58 -25.60 0.39
C VAL A 32 0.50 -25.28 -0.64
N ILE A 33 0.73 -24.26 -1.48
CA ILE A 33 -0.22 -23.89 -2.55
C ILE A 33 -0.37 -25.05 -3.54
N VAL A 34 0.74 -25.65 -3.98
CA VAL A 34 0.72 -26.79 -4.91
C VAL A 34 0.09 -28.02 -4.25
N SER A 35 0.36 -28.32 -2.98
CA SER A 35 -0.26 -29.44 -2.28
C SER A 35 -1.77 -29.24 -2.12
N MET A 36 -2.22 -28.02 -1.79
CA MET A 36 -3.64 -27.68 -1.76
C MET A 36 -4.30 -27.80 -3.13
N LEU A 37 -3.63 -27.37 -4.19
CA LEU A 37 -4.11 -27.50 -5.57
C LEU A 37 -4.19 -28.96 -6.02
N MET A 38 -3.21 -29.78 -5.66
CA MET A 38 -3.15 -31.21 -6.04
C MET A 38 -4.12 -32.07 -5.23
N GLU A 39 -4.42 -31.73 -3.98
CA GLU A 39 -5.52 -32.33 -3.21
C GLU A 39 -6.88 -32.05 -3.86
N LYS A 40 -7.08 -30.82 -4.35
CA LYS A 40 -8.24 -30.46 -5.17
C LYS A 40 -8.04 -30.90 -6.62
N LYS A 41 -8.01 -32.21 -6.85
CA LYS A 41 -7.79 -32.90 -8.15
C LYS A 41 -8.60 -32.40 -9.37
N GLN A 42 -9.55 -31.47 -9.20
CA GLN A 42 -10.42 -30.90 -10.23
C GLN A 42 -10.23 -29.38 -10.41
N TRP A 43 -9.16 -28.76 -9.89
CA TRP A 43 -8.97 -27.31 -10.01
C TRP A 43 -8.96 -26.81 -11.46
N ALA A 44 -8.41 -27.60 -12.39
CA ALA A 44 -8.40 -27.27 -13.81
C ALA A 44 -9.81 -27.29 -14.41
N ASP A 45 -10.60 -28.32 -14.09
CA ASP A 45 -11.98 -28.43 -14.53
C ASP A 45 -12.85 -27.33 -13.92
N LEU A 46 -12.68 -27.04 -12.62
CA LEU A 46 -13.35 -25.93 -11.94
C LEU A 46 -12.97 -24.57 -12.53
N PHE A 47 -11.72 -24.37 -12.93
CA PHE A 47 -11.28 -23.14 -13.59
C PHE A 47 -11.90 -22.99 -14.98
N ILE A 48 -11.88 -24.07 -15.79
CA ILE A 48 -12.47 -24.08 -17.13
C ILE A 48 -13.98 -23.83 -17.03
N ASP A 49 -14.67 -24.53 -16.13
CA ASP A 49 -16.12 -24.41 -15.97
C ASP A 49 -16.52 -23.02 -15.42
N ALA A 50 -15.79 -22.49 -14.43
CA ALA A 50 -16.02 -21.14 -13.93
C ALA A 50 -15.74 -20.07 -15.00
N PHE A 51 -14.66 -20.21 -15.77
CA PHE A 51 -14.25 -19.21 -16.76
C PHE A 51 -15.12 -19.21 -18.02
N PHE A 52 -15.42 -20.40 -18.57
CA PHE A 52 -16.11 -20.54 -19.85
C PHE A 52 -17.62 -20.76 -19.74
N ASN A 53 -18.13 -21.44 -18.70
CA ASN A 53 -19.55 -21.79 -18.60
C ASN A 53 -20.37 -20.89 -17.66
N GLN A 54 -19.79 -20.36 -16.59
CA GLN A 54 -20.53 -19.58 -15.58
C GLN A 54 -20.35 -18.06 -15.67
N ASN A 55 -20.46 -17.49 -16.89
CA ASN A 55 -20.20 -16.05 -17.14
C ASN A 55 -18.80 -15.58 -16.69
N GLY A 56 -17.84 -16.48 -16.49
CA GLY A 56 -16.53 -16.12 -15.98
C GLY A 56 -15.76 -15.14 -16.86
N LEU A 57 -15.99 -15.18 -18.18
CA LEU A 57 -15.45 -14.18 -19.09
C LEU A 57 -15.94 -12.76 -18.75
N TRP A 58 -17.23 -12.58 -18.44
CA TRP A 58 -17.77 -11.29 -18.01
C TRP A 58 -17.19 -10.85 -16.68
N CYS A 59 -17.10 -11.76 -15.70
CA CYS A 59 -16.47 -11.49 -14.41
C CYS A 59 -14.99 -11.10 -14.57
N PHE A 60 -14.26 -11.78 -15.47
CA PHE A 60 -12.86 -11.47 -15.78
C PHE A 60 -12.71 -10.10 -16.43
N MET A 61 -13.55 -9.77 -17.43
CA MET A 61 -13.55 -8.44 -18.04
C MET A 61 -13.85 -7.35 -17.00
N LEU A 62 -14.84 -7.58 -16.14
CA LEU A 62 -15.19 -6.65 -15.06
C LEU A 62 -14.03 -6.48 -14.08
N MET A 63 -13.33 -7.57 -13.72
CA MET A 63 -12.14 -7.52 -12.88
C MET A 63 -11.01 -6.70 -13.53
N VAL A 64 -10.74 -6.90 -14.82
CA VAL A 64 -9.71 -6.14 -15.55
C VAL A 64 -10.07 -4.65 -15.58
N VAL A 65 -11.32 -4.31 -15.88
CA VAL A 65 -11.79 -2.92 -15.88
C VAL A 65 -11.69 -2.32 -14.47
N ALA A 66 -12.10 -3.07 -13.44
CA ALA A 66 -11.99 -2.64 -12.05
C ALA A 66 -10.52 -2.40 -11.63
N MET A 67 -9.59 -3.23 -12.11
CA MET A 67 -8.16 -3.07 -11.85
C MET A 67 -7.61 -1.81 -12.53
N LEU A 68 -7.97 -1.56 -13.79
CA LEU A 68 -7.58 -0.34 -14.51
C LEU A 68 -8.15 0.92 -13.85
N ALA A 69 -9.40 0.86 -13.41
CA ALA A 69 -10.04 1.93 -12.64
C ALA A 69 -9.30 2.19 -11.32
N ASN A 70 -8.95 1.12 -10.58
CA ASN A 70 -8.21 1.22 -9.33
C ASN A 70 -6.84 1.89 -9.51
N ILE A 71 -6.05 1.43 -10.50
CA ILE A 71 -4.74 2.03 -10.81
C ILE A 71 -4.88 3.50 -11.24
N SER A 72 -5.93 3.82 -12.00
CA SER A 72 -6.20 5.20 -12.44
C SER A 72 -6.53 6.11 -11.25
N VAL A 73 -7.38 5.66 -10.33
CA VAL A 73 -7.68 6.38 -9.08
C VAL A 73 -6.42 6.56 -8.26
N GLU A 74 -5.57 5.54 -8.19
CA GLU A 74 -4.30 5.63 -7.45
C GLU A 74 -3.33 6.64 -8.09
N ALA A 75 -3.28 6.71 -9.42
CA ALA A 75 -2.50 7.72 -10.13
C ALA A 75 -3.06 9.13 -9.93
N ILE A 76 -4.38 9.33 -9.88
CA ILE A 76 -4.98 10.63 -9.54
C ILE A 76 -4.63 11.02 -8.11
N LYS A 77 -4.80 10.09 -7.16
CA LYS A 77 -4.46 10.29 -5.74
C LYS A 77 -3.00 10.69 -5.59
N TRP A 78 -2.08 9.96 -6.22
CA TRP A 78 -0.65 10.28 -6.22
C TRP A 78 -0.37 11.68 -6.80
N LYS A 79 -1.00 12.03 -7.93
CA LYS A 79 -0.85 13.36 -8.54
C LYS A 79 -1.30 14.47 -7.57
N ILE A 80 -2.43 14.29 -6.88
CA ILE A 80 -2.94 15.25 -5.89
C ILE A 80 -1.93 15.41 -4.74
N LEU A 81 -1.44 14.27 -4.23
CA LEU A 81 -0.50 14.18 -3.10
C LEU A 81 0.86 14.84 -3.34
N VAL A 82 1.28 14.92 -4.60
CA VAL A 82 2.57 15.52 -4.96
C VAL A 82 2.41 16.90 -5.60
N ARG A 83 1.16 17.32 -5.90
CA ARG A 83 0.86 18.62 -6.52
C ARG A 83 1.38 19.81 -5.73
N SER A 84 1.52 19.69 -4.40
CA SER A 84 2.11 20.75 -3.56
C SER A 84 3.56 21.08 -3.93
N ASN A 85 4.28 20.13 -4.54
CA ASN A 85 5.73 20.21 -4.71
C ASN A 85 6.18 20.21 -6.17
N THR A 86 5.48 19.52 -7.07
CA THR A 86 5.81 19.43 -8.49
C THR A 86 4.56 19.20 -9.32
N THR A 87 4.42 19.93 -10.43
CA THR A 87 3.37 19.70 -11.42
C THR A 87 3.85 18.70 -12.45
N PHE A 88 3.25 17.51 -12.48
CA PHE A 88 3.47 16.55 -13.56
C PHE A 88 2.15 16.01 -14.12
N HIS A 89 2.21 15.51 -15.36
CA HIS A 89 1.06 15.04 -16.11
C HIS A 89 0.50 13.73 -15.52
N PHE A 90 -0.76 13.43 -15.84
CA PHE A 90 -1.40 12.18 -15.39
C PHE A 90 -0.62 10.94 -15.86
N SER A 91 -0.08 10.96 -17.08
CA SER A 91 0.77 9.89 -17.63
C SER A 91 2.01 9.63 -16.77
N THR A 92 2.70 10.67 -16.32
CA THR A 92 3.86 10.55 -15.41
C THR A 92 3.43 9.95 -14.07
N SER A 93 2.26 10.36 -13.56
CA SER A 93 1.70 9.78 -12.33
C SER A 93 1.42 8.29 -12.49
N LEU A 94 0.83 7.90 -13.63
CA LEU A 94 0.52 6.52 -13.96
C LEU A 94 1.80 5.67 -14.07
N MET A 95 2.84 6.18 -14.75
CA MET A 95 4.16 5.53 -14.82
C MET A 95 4.79 5.35 -13.43
N ALA A 96 4.66 6.36 -12.55
CA ALA A 96 5.15 6.28 -11.19
C ALA A 96 4.41 5.21 -10.36
N VAL A 97 3.08 5.09 -10.50
CA VAL A 97 2.29 4.04 -9.85
C VAL A 97 2.70 2.66 -10.37
N PHE A 98 2.81 2.47 -11.69
CA PHE A 98 3.23 1.19 -12.26
C PHE A 98 4.65 0.80 -11.82
N SER A 99 5.59 1.72 -11.86
CA SER A 99 6.95 1.49 -11.38
C SER A 99 6.96 1.15 -9.88
N GLY A 100 6.16 1.86 -9.08
CA GLY A 100 5.95 1.56 -7.67
C GLY A 100 5.43 0.14 -7.44
N VAL A 101 4.34 -0.24 -8.11
CA VAL A 101 3.76 -1.58 -7.98
C VAL A 101 4.77 -2.66 -8.38
N THR A 102 5.42 -2.52 -9.53
CA THR A 102 6.42 -3.49 -10.01
C THR A 102 7.61 -3.60 -9.06
N ALA A 103 8.18 -2.48 -8.62
CA ALA A 103 9.28 -2.50 -7.66
C ALA A 103 8.82 -3.06 -6.30
N GLY A 104 7.61 -2.73 -5.87
CA GLY A 104 6.99 -3.23 -4.65
C GLY A 104 6.85 -4.76 -4.64
N LEU A 105 6.46 -5.36 -5.77
CA LEU A 105 6.34 -6.81 -5.92
C LEU A 105 7.70 -7.53 -5.78
N ILE A 106 8.77 -6.93 -6.31
CA ILE A 106 10.11 -7.54 -6.30
C ILE A 106 10.79 -7.36 -4.95
N THR A 107 10.46 -6.27 -4.24
CA THR A 107 11.10 -5.94 -2.95
C THR A 107 10.38 -6.54 -1.74
N PRO A 108 11.14 -6.91 -0.68
CA PRO A 108 10.54 -7.34 0.58
C PRO A 108 9.63 -6.26 1.18
N HIS A 109 8.48 -6.65 1.71
CA HIS A 109 7.55 -5.74 2.40
C HIS A 109 7.09 -4.53 1.55
N GLY A 110 7.19 -4.60 0.21
CA GLY A 110 6.73 -3.54 -0.68
C GLY A 110 7.54 -2.24 -0.60
N ILE A 111 8.77 -2.27 -0.08
CA ILE A 111 9.62 -1.08 0.06
C ILE A 111 9.88 -0.40 -1.30
N GLY A 112 9.94 -1.19 -2.36
CA GLY A 112 10.12 -0.76 -3.74
C GLY A 112 8.97 0.10 -4.25
N ASP A 113 7.76 0.01 -3.68
CA ASP A 113 6.66 0.91 -4.05
C ASP A 113 6.95 2.36 -3.68
N TYR A 114 7.63 2.57 -2.55
CA TYR A 114 8.08 3.89 -2.13
C TYR A 114 9.14 4.43 -3.09
N ILE A 115 10.14 3.62 -3.40
CA ILE A 115 11.26 4.01 -4.28
C ILE A 115 10.74 4.26 -5.71
N GLY A 116 9.97 3.33 -6.27
CA GLY A 116 9.45 3.41 -7.63
C GLY A 116 8.63 4.66 -7.88
N ARG A 117 7.83 5.10 -6.90
CA ARG A 117 7.01 6.32 -7.03
C ARG A 117 7.82 7.62 -6.95
N ILE A 118 8.81 7.68 -6.07
CA ILE A 118 9.62 8.90 -5.89
C ILE A 118 10.69 9.08 -6.96
N LEU A 119 11.04 8.03 -7.73
CA LEU A 119 12.04 8.13 -8.81
C LEU A 119 11.65 9.14 -9.90
N PHE A 120 10.35 9.31 -10.12
CA PHE A 120 9.78 10.26 -11.08
C PHE A 120 9.70 11.69 -10.54
N LEU A 121 10.15 11.94 -9.31
CA LEU A 121 10.25 13.26 -8.69
C LEU A 121 11.66 13.84 -8.81
N SER A 122 11.75 15.17 -8.81
CA SER A 122 13.03 15.87 -8.85
C SER A 122 13.93 15.44 -7.68
N PRO A 123 15.24 15.21 -7.90
CA PRO A 123 16.15 14.65 -6.89
C PRO A 123 16.11 15.39 -5.54
N GLU A 124 16.02 16.71 -5.61
CA GLU A 124 15.96 17.62 -4.45
C GLU A 124 14.72 17.39 -3.58
N LYS A 125 13.63 16.84 -4.13
CA LYS A 125 12.33 16.69 -3.44
C LYS A 125 11.97 15.24 -3.13
N ARG A 126 12.82 14.26 -3.49
CA ARG A 126 12.52 12.82 -3.33
C ARG A 126 12.27 12.42 -1.88
N LEU A 127 13.11 12.91 -0.97
CA LEU A 127 13.02 12.57 0.46
C LEU A 127 11.80 13.20 1.12
N ASP A 128 11.47 14.45 0.78
CA ASP A 128 10.33 15.14 1.39
C ASP A 128 8.99 14.52 0.97
N ASN A 129 8.91 13.87 -0.20
CA ASN A 129 7.69 13.22 -0.69
C ASN A 129 7.51 11.77 -0.21
N ILE A 130 8.39 11.24 0.65
CA ILE A 130 8.18 9.92 1.27
C ILE A 130 6.92 9.93 2.13
N GLY A 131 6.63 11.05 2.83
CA GLY A 131 5.41 11.21 3.61
C GLY A 131 4.15 11.15 2.76
N SER A 132 4.19 11.64 1.52
CA SER A 132 3.09 11.55 0.56
C SER A 132 2.77 10.11 0.15
N VAL A 133 3.77 9.23 0.05
CA VAL A 133 3.54 7.80 -0.20
C VAL A 133 2.87 7.14 1.01
N LEU A 134 3.35 7.43 2.22
CA LEU A 134 2.75 6.93 3.46
C LEU A 134 1.29 7.37 3.60
N PHE A 135 1.01 8.64 3.30
CA PHE A 135 -0.35 9.16 3.34
C PHE A 135 -1.26 8.51 2.30
N SER A 136 -0.74 8.25 1.09
CA SER A 136 -1.46 7.48 0.07
C SER A 136 -1.89 6.09 0.57
N ARG A 137 -1.02 5.42 1.36
CA ARG A 137 -1.30 4.12 1.97
C ARG A 137 -2.30 4.21 3.10
N VAL A 138 -2.21 5.22 3.97
CA VAL A 138 -3.21 5.46 5.02
C VAL A 138 -4.58 5.76 4.41
N ALA A 139 -4.64 6.58 3.36
CA ALA A 139 -5.87 6.86 2.63
C ALA A 139 -6.46 5.57 2.01
N GLN A 140 -5.62 4.71 1.43
CA GLN A 140 -6.05 3.40 0.93
C GLN A 140 -6.62 2.53 2.07
N LEU A 141 -5.94 2.46 3.21
CA LEU A 141 -6.38 1.68 4.37
C LEU A 141 -7.73 2.17 4.89
N CYS A 142 -7.94 3.49 4.94
CA CYS A 142 -9.23 4.07 5.35
C CYS A 142 -10.36 3.58 4.45
N ILE A 143 -10.18 3.64 3.13
CA ILE A 143 -11.19 3.19 2.16
C ILE A 143 -11.43 1.69 2.34
N THR A 144 -10.38 0.87 2.43
CA THR A 144 -10.50 -0.58 2.63
C THR A 144 -11.26 -0.92 3.91
N CYS A 145 -10.93 -0.27 5.04
CA CYS A 145 -11.63 -0.49 6.31
C CYS A 145 -13.08 -0.03 6.22
N LEU A 146 -13.37 1.12 5.62
CA LEU A 146 -14.75 1.61 5.44
C LEU A 146 -15.58 0.63 4.61
N THR A 147 -15.08 0.22 3.44
CA THR A 147 -15.77 -0.77 2.60
C THR A 147 -15.90 -2.12 3.31
N GLY A 148 -14.88 -2.51 4.09
CA GLY A 148 -14.88 -3.73 4.89
C GLY A 148 -15.92 -3.71 6.01
N VAL A 149 -16.16 -2.57 6.65
CA VAL A 149 -17.24 -2.42 7.65
C VAL A 149 -18.60 -2.62 6.98
N PHE A 150 -18.86 -1.96 5.84
CA PHE A 150 -20.13 -2.13 5.12
C PHE A 150 -20.35 -3.57 4.65
N ALA A 151 -19.32 -4.19 4.06
CA ALA A 151 -19.39 -5.58 3.61
C ALA A 151 -19.64 -6.53 4.78
N THR A 152 -18.88 -6.39 5.86
CA THR A 152 -19.02 -7.24 7.04
C THR A 152 -20.38 -7.06 7.72
N ALA A 153 -20.89 -5.82 7.78
CA ALA A 153 -22.24 -5.56 8.28
C ALA A 153 -23.31 -6.25 7.43
N TYR A 154 -23.17 -6.20 6.10
CA TYR A 154 -24.07 -6.94 5.20
C TYR A 154 -24.04 -8.46 5.50
N PHE A 155 -22.86 -9.07 5.64
CA PHE A 155 -22.77 -10.49 5.97
C PHE A 155 -23.37 -10.83 7.35
N TYR A 156 -23.21 -9.95 8.33
CA TYR A 156 -23.81 -10.14 9.65
C TYR A 156 -25.34 -10.13 9.61
N PHE A 157 -25.95 -9.16 8.91
CA PHE A 157 -27.40 -9.01 8.89
C PHE A 157 -28.12 -9.97 7.94
N TYR A 158 -27.47 -10.42 6.87
CA TYR A 158 -28.14 -11.17 5.79
C TYR A 158 -27.67 -12.63 5.64
N VAL A 159 -26.54 -13.02 6.25
CA VAL A 159 -25.92 -14.35 6.04
C VAL A 159 -25.75 -15.13 7.34
N GLU A 160 -26.34 -14.67 8.45
CA GLU A 160 -26.30 -15.31 9.79
C GLU A 160 -24.89 -15.76 10.20
N ALA A 161 -23.93 -14.86 10.01
CA ALA A 161 -22.53 -15.22 10.14
C ALA A 161 -22.02 -15.15 11.59
N ASP A 162 -20.96 -15.90 11.89
CA ASP A 162 -20.46 -16.21 13.24
C ASP A 162 -20.12 -14.98 14.11
N SER A 163 -20.13 -15.15 15.44
CA SER A 163 -19.83 -14.14 16.45
C SER A 163 -18.48 -13.43 16.26
N ASN A 164 -17.53 -14.09 15.60
CA ASN A 164 -16.23 -13.51 15.21
C ASN A 164 -16.36 -12.27 14.31
N ILE A 165 -17.48 -12.10 13.61
CA ILE A 165 -17.74 -10.92 12.77
C ILE A 165 -17.94 -9.66 13.59
N ILE A 166 -18.52 -9.77 14.79
CA ILE A 166 -18.67 -8.62 15.68
C ILE A 166 -17.29 -8.10 16.09
N LEU A 167 -16.34 -9.00 16.39
CA LEU A 167 -14.96 -8.63 16.69
C LEU A 167 -14.28 -7.96 15.48
N ALA A 168 -14.48 -8.47 14.28
CA ALA A 168 -13.97 -7.86 13.05
C ALA A 168 -14.53 -6.44 12.82
N LEU A 169 -15.82 -6.23 13.07
CA LEU A 169 -16.44 -4.90 12.99
C LEU A 169 -15.87 -3.95 14.04
N VAL A 170 -15.77 -4.39 15.29
CA VAL A 170 -15.22 -3.56 16.39
C VAL A 170 -13.77 -3.16 16.09
N THR A 171 -12.94 -4.11 15.65
CA THR A 171 -11.53 -3.82 15.32
C THR A 171 -11.40 -2.86 14.13
N ALA A 172 -12.23 -3.00 13.09
CA ALA A 172 -12.24 -2.07 11.97
C ALA A 172 -12.67 -0.65 12.39
N VAL A 173 -13.71 -0.52 13.22
CA VAL A 173 -14.17 0.77 13.76
C VAL A 173 -13.10 1.41 14.63
N LEU A 174 -12.47 0.66 15.54
CA LEU A 174 -11.38 1.16 16.38
C LEU A 174 -10.19 1.64 15.54
N THR A 175 -9.86 0.94 14.45
CA THR A 175 -8.80 1.34 13.52
C THR A 175 -9.13 2.66 12.85
N LEU A 176 -10.36 2.83 12.36
CA LEU A 176 -10.82 4.08 11.74
C LEU A 176 -10.82 5.24 12.75
N LEU A 177 -11.28 5.00 13.98
CA LEU A 177 -11.23 5.99 15.07
C LEU A 177 -9.80 6.39 15.40
N PHE A 178 -8.89 5.43 15.48
CA PHE A 178 -7.47 5.70 15.73
C PHE A 178 -6.85 6.57 14.63
N ILE A 179 -7.14 6.28 13.36
CA ILE A 179 -6.67 7.09 12.23
C ILE A 179 -7.28 8.50 12.29
N PHE A 180 -8.58 8.61 12.57
CA PHE A 180 -9.27 9.90 12.70
C PHE A 180 -8.70 10.76 13.82
N ILE A 181 -8.49 10.19 15.01
CA ILE A 181 -7.86 10.87 16.15
C ILE A 181 -6.44 11.30 15.79
N SER A 182 -5.64 10.41 15.19
CA SER A 182 -4.28 10.72 14.76
C SER A 182 -4.24 11.88 13.77
N TRP A 183 -5.22 11.94 12.84
CA TRP A 183 -5.34 13.05 11.90
C TRP A 183 -5.75 14.37 12.57
N LYS A 184 -6.69 14.31 13.52
CA LYS A 184 -7.15 15.48 14.30
C LYS A 184 -6.00 16.09 15.11
N TYR A 185 -5.18 15.26 15.75
CA TYR A 185 -4.05 15.70 16.57
C TYR A 185 -2.72 15.78 15.81
N ARG A 186 -2.75 15.75 14.46
CA ARG A 186 -1.52 15.71 13.64
C ARG A 186 -0.52 16.82 13.97
N ALA A 187 -0.97 18.06 14.17
CA ALA A 187 -0.09 19.19 14.46
C ALA A 187 0.65 19.01 15.79
N TYR A 188 -0.09 18.58 16.82
CA TYR A 188 0.46 18.26 18.14
C TYR A 188 1.43 17.08 18.10
N LEU A 189 1.08 16.00 17.37
CA LEU A 189 1.95 14.84 17.19
C LEU A 189 3.26 15.24 16.51
N LEU A 190 3.19 16.05 15.44
CA LEU A 190 4.38 16.56 14.74
C LEU A 190 5.26 17.44 15.64
N ASP A 191 4.67 18.29 16.49
CA ASP A 191 5.47 19.09 17.44
C ASP A 191 6.09 18.25 18.55
N ARG A 192 5.48 17.12 18.93
CA ARG A 192 6.07 16.18 19.89
C ARG A 192 7.22 15.39 19.27
N MET A 193 7.14 15.07 17.97
CA MET A 193 8.20 14.39 17.23
C MET A 193 9.53 15.17 17.25
N LYS A 194 9.49 16.51 17.29
CA LYS A 194 10.67 17.39 17.43
C LYS A 194 11.52 17.13 18.67
N ARG A 195 10.90 16.62 19.74
CA ARG A 195 11.57 16.43 21.05
C ARG A 195 12.38 15.12 21.11
N ILE A 196 12.18 14.21 20.16
CA ILE A 196 12.86 12.92 20.15
C ILE A 196 13.95 12.94 19.06
N PRO A 197 15.24 12.82 19.40
CA PRO A 197 16.36 13.04 18.47
C PRO A 197 16.36 12.08 17.27
N PHE A 198 15.85 10.85 17.44
CA PHE A 198 15.71 9.88 16.36
C PHE A 198 14.60 10.22 15.36
N ILE A 199 13.55 10.91 15.81
CA ILE A 199 12.34 11.16 15.00
C ILE A 199 12.44 12.49 14.23
N LYS A 200 13.25 13.43 14.73
CA LYS A 200 13.54 14.71 14.07
C LYS A 200 13.99 14.57 12.61
N ARG A 201 14.64 13.46 12.25
CA ARG A 201 15.09 13.19 10.86
C ARG A 201 13.94 12.84 9.90
N ILE A 202 12.83 12.32 10.42
CA ILE A 202 11.66 11.87 9.66
C ILE A 202 10.59 12.98 9.62
N GLU A 203 10.68 13.96 10.52
CA GLU A 203 9.78 15.10 10.60
C GLU A 203 9.65 15.87 9.27
N SER A 204 10.75 16.09 8.55
CA SER A 204 10.73 16.80 7.26
C SER A 204 9.83 16.12 6.22
N TRP A 205 9.63 14.81 6.32
CA TRP A 205 8.75 14.05 5.44
C TRP A 205 7.27 14.33 5.73
N PHE A 206 6.94 14.73 6.95
CA PHE A 206 5.57 14.98 7.39
C PHE A 206 5.22 16.47 7.46
N GLU A 207 6.18 17.38 7.31
CA GLU A 207 5.92 18.83 7.24
C GLU A 207 4.92 19.19 6.12
N GLN A 208 4.93 18.45 5.02
CA GLN A 208 3.97 18.62 3.92
C GLN A 208 2.52 18.39 4.37
N LEU A 209 2.27 17.55 5.38
CA LEU A 209 0.93 17.33 5.94
C LEU A 209 0.38 18.57 6.66
N ARG A 210 1.23 19.50 7.09
CA ARG A 210 0.78 20.79 7.64
C ARG A 210 0.18 21.68 6.55
N LEU A 211 0.74 21.62 5.34
CA LEU A 211 0.32 22.47 4.21
C LEU A 211 -1.05 22.07 3.63
N TYR A 212 -1.48 20.82 3.80
CA TYR A 212 -2.82 20.36 3.42
C TYR A 212 -3.96 20.95 4.28
N SER A 213 -3.63 21.77 5.28
CA SER A 213 -4.59 22.22 6.30
C SER A 213 -5.34 23.53 6.00
N ASN A 214 -5.02 24.31 4.96
CA ASN A 214 -5.62 25.63 4.77
C ASN A 214 -5.99 25.94 3.31
N LYS A 215 -6.93 25.17 2.74
CA LYS A 215 -7.85 25.65 1.71
C LYS A 215 -9.21 24.99 1.88
#